data_AF-A0A438D2U9-F1
#
_entry.id   AF-A0A438D2U9-F1
#
_cell.length_a   1.000
_cell.length_b   1.000
_cell.length_c   1.000
_cell.angle_alpha   90.00
_cell.angle_beta   90.00
_cell.angle_gamma   90.00
#
_symmetry.space_group_name_H-M   'P 1'
#
loop_
_entity.id
_entity.type
_entity.pdbx_description
1 polymer ?
#
loop_
_entity_poly.entity_id
_entity_poly.type
_entity_poly.pdbx_seq_one_letter_code
_entity_poly.pdbx_strand_id
1 'polypeptide(L)'
;MQCVEESAGDRPTMSDVVKTIETVLQNDGMNTNSTTSASSSATEFGASKGVPRHPYNDSLPRKEVNDSDAFDYSGGYTLSTKVEPK
;
A
#
# COMPACT_ATOMS: atom_id res chain seq x y z
N MET A 1 -12.87 -6.03 11.05
CA MET A 1 -13.13 -5.65 9.63
C MET A 1 -12.59 -6.83 8.84
N GLN A 2 -13.43 -7.65 8.20
CA GLN A 2 -13.01 -9.00 7.75
C GLN A 2 -11.79 -8.99 6.80
N CYS A 3 -11.59 -7.92 6.04
CA CYS A 3 -10.42 -7.77 5.18
C CYS A 3 -9.10 -7.43 5.89
N VAL A 4 -9.12 -7.10 7.20
CA VAL A 4 -7.92 -6.71 7.98
C VAL A 4 -7.59 -7.70 9.10
N GLU A 5 -8.19 -8.89 9.09
CA GLU A 5 -7.93 -9.91 10.09
C GLU A 5 -6.46 -10.38 10.03
N GLU A 6 -5.86 -10.67 11.19
CA GLU A 6 -4.45 -11.03 11.31
C GLU A 6 -4.14 -12.38 10.64
N SER A 7 -5.09 -13.30 10.75
CA SER A 7 -5.05 -14.61 10.08
C SER A 7 -5.51 -14.49 8.63
N ALA A 8 -4.72 -15.06 7.72
CA ALA A 8 -5.03 -15.06 6.29
C ALA A 8 -6.29 -15.88 5.97
N GLY A 9 -6.63 -16.89 6.77
CA GLY A 9 -7.81 -17.73 6.57
C GLY A 9 -9.13 -17.01 6.89
N ASP A 10 -9.07 -15.97 7.72
CA ASP A 10 -10.24 -15.19 8.13
C ASP A 10 -10.51 -14.01 7.17
N ARG A 11 -9.58 -13.74 6.25
CA ARG A 11 -9.79 -12.75 5.18
C ARG A 11 -10.66 -13.36 4.09
N PRO A 12 -11.74 -12.70 3.66
CA PRO A 12 -12.60 -13.21 2.62
C PRO A 12 -11.81 -13.32 1.31
N THR A 13 -12.14 -14.34 0.53
CA THR A 13 -11.57 -14.46 -0.81
C THR A 13 -12.11 -13.33 -1.70
N MET A 14 -11.35 -12.96 -2.73
CA MET A 14 -11.83 -11.93 -3.68
C MET A 14 -13.16 -12.32 -4.34
N SER A 15 -13.44 -13.62 -4.52
CA SER A 15 -14.74 -14.08 -5.01
C SER A 15 -15.88 -13.75 -4.05
N ASP A 16 -15.67 -13.84 -2.74
CA ASP A 16 -16.70 -13.55 -1.74
C ASP A 16 -16.92 -12.03 -1.62
N VAL A 17 -15.84 -11.25 -1.70
CA VAL A 17 -15.93 -9.78 -1.75
C VAL A 17 -16.72 -9.33 -2.98
N VAL A 18 -16.46 -9.91 -4.16
CA VAL A 18 -17.20 -9.56 -5.38
C VAL A 18 -18.70 -9.91 -5.26
N LYS A 19 -19.04 -11.09 -4.74
CA LYS A 19 -20.44 -11.48 -4.53
C LYS A 19 -21.18 -10.54 -3.59
N THR A 20 -20.54 -10.13 -2.49
CA THR A 20 -21.16 -9.22 -1.53
C THR A 20 -21.43 -7.85 -2.16
N ILE A 21 -20.47 -7.31 -2.92
CA ILE A 21 -20.64 -6.04 -3.64
C ILE A 21 -21.75 -6.15 -4.68
N GLU A 22 -21.76 -7.21 -5.49
CA GLU A 22 -22.79 -7.45 -6.49
C GLU A 22 -24.18 -7.56 -5.85
N THR A 23 -24.30 -8.26 -4.73
CA THR A 23 -25.56 -8.41 -3.99
C THR A 23 -26.08 -7.07 -3.49
N VAL A 24 -25.22 -6.21 -2.93
CA VAL A 24 -25.60 -4.87 -2.48
C VAL A 24 -26.10 -4.02 -3.64
N LEU A 25 -25.37 -4.03 -4.76
CA LEU A 25 -25.77 -3.29 -5.96
C LEU A 25 -27.12 -3.77 -6.51
N GLN A 26 -27.33 -5.08 -6.58
CA GLN A 26 -28.62 -5.65 -7.02
C GLN A 26 -29.77 -5.27 -6.07
N ASN A 27 -29.53 -5.30 -4.76
CA ASN A 27 -30.52 -4.89 -3.74
C ASN A 27 -30.89 -3.41 -3.88
N ASP A 28 -29.94 -2.57 -4.29
CA ASP A 28 -30.14 -1.14 -4.55
C ASP A 28 -30.76 -0.87 -5.95
N GLY A 29 -31.09 -1.91 -6.71
CA GLY A 29 -31.70 -1.82 -8.04
C GLY A 29 -30.71 -1.47 -9.17
N MET A 30 -29.41 -1.53 -8.90
CA MET A 30 -28.36 -1.33 -9.91
C MET A 30 -28.21 -2.62 -10.73
N ASN A 31 -28.30 -2.53 -12.05
CA ASN A 31 -28.05 -3.68 -12.92
C ASN A 31 -26.54 -4.00 -12.96
N THR A 32 -26.16 -5.21 -12.56
CA THR A 32 -24.76 -5.68 -12.62
C THR A 32 -24.43 -6.45 -13.89
N ASN A 33 -25.38 -6.60 -14.81
CA ASN A 33 -25.17 -7.10 -16.19
C ASN A 33 -24.35 -6.13 -17.07
N SER A 34 -23.89 -5.02 -16.50
CA SER A 34 -23.04 -4.09 -17.21
C SER A 34 -21.67 -4.71 -17.40
N THR A 35 -21.16 -4.71 -18.64
CA THR A 35 -19.77 -5.02 -19.09
C THR A 35 -18.68 -4.20 -18.37
N THR A 36 -19.07 -3.46 -17.33
CA THR A 36 -18.33 -2.47 -16.56
C THR A 36 -18.02 -3.04 -15.18
N SER A 37 -17.42 -4.24 -15.12
CA SER A 37 -16.68 -4.69 -13.94
C SER A 37 -15.41 -3.85 -13.83
N ALA A 38 -15.57 -2.55 -13.62
CA ALA A 38 -14.46 -1.63 -13.47
C ALA A 38 -13.80 -1.91 -12.12
N SER A 39 -12.73 -2.70 -12.15
CA SER A 39 -11.75 -2.76 -11.07
C SER A 39 -11.32 -1.32 -10.78
N SER A 40 -11.71 -0.78 -9.62
CA SER A 40 -11.32 0.58 -9.19
C SER A 40 -9.87 0.57 -8.70
N SER A 41 -8.96 0.22 -9.61
CA SER A 41 -7.50 0.31 -9.44
C SER A 41 -6.94 1.41 -10.36
N ALA A 42 -7.73 2.45 -10.62
CA ALA A 42 -7.26 3.63 -11.33
C ALA A 42 -6.26 4.38 -10.45
N THR A 43 -4.99 4.00 -10.56
CA THR A 43 -3.89 4.88 -10.16
C THR A 43 -3.76 5.96 -11.24
N GLU A 44 -4.73 6.87 -11.32
CA GLU A 44 -4.59 8.08 -12.15
C GLU A 44 -3.58 9.00 -11.45
N PHE A 45 -2.30 8.64 -11.49
CA PHE A 45 -1.19 9.58 -11.34
C PHE A 45 -1.05 10.37 -12.64
N GLY A 46 -2.16 10.97 -13.10
CA GLY A 46 -2.14 11.99 -14.11
C GLY A 46 -1.57 13.24 -13.45
N ALA A 47 -0.32 13.57 -13.76
CA ALA A 47 0.26 14.87 -13.45
C ALA A 47 -0.51 15.95 -14.23
N SER A 48 -1.70 16.31 -13.74
CA SER A 48 -2.40 17.48 -14.21
C SER A 48 -1.53 18.68 -13.84
N LYS A 49 -1.12 19.44 -14.86
CA LYS A 49 -0.50 20.77 -14.69
C LYS A 49 -1.46 21.60 -13.82
N GLY A 50 -1.22 21.63 -12.51
CA GLY A 50 -2.11 22.31 -11.56
C GLY A 50 -2.16 21.73 -10.14
N VAL A 51 -1.61 20.53 -9.88
CA VAL A 51 -1.59 19.98 -8.51
C VAL A 51 -0.61 20.78 -7.63
N PRO A 52 -1.00 21.16 -6.38
CA PRO A 52 -0.08 21.77 -5.42
C PRO A 52 1.15 20.88 -5.28
N ARG A 53 2.35 21.46 -5.46
CA ARG A 53 3.59 20.71 -5.34
C ARG A 53 3.57 19.91 -4.04
N HIS A 54 3.70 18.59 -4.17
CA HIS A 54 3.77 17.70 -3.03
C HIS A 54 4.89 18.22 -2.10
N PRO A 55 4.65 18.37 -0.78
CA PRO A 55 5.61 19.01 0.13
C PRO A 55 7.02 18.38 0.17
N TYR A 56 7.15 17.16 -0.36
CA TYR A 56 8.42 16.44 -0.47
C TYR A 56 9.07 16.51 -1.87
N ASN A 57 8.49 17.26 -2.81
CA ASN A 57 9.01 17.42 -4.18
C ASN A 57 9.87 18.68 -4.34
N ASP A 58 9.93 19.53 -3.31
CA ASP A 58 10.97 20.53 -3.22
C ASP A 58 12.26 19.78 -2.91
N SER A 59 13.18 19.81 -3.87
CA SER A 59 14.55 19.36 -3.70
C SER A 59 15.15 20.15 -2.54
N LEU A 60 15.06 19.57 -1.33
CA LEU A 60 15.81 20.05 -0.18
C LEU A 60 17.25 20.29 -0.65
N PRO A 61 17.90 21.40 -0.24
CA PRO A 61 19.32 21.56 -0.53
C PRO A 61 20.00 20.29 -0.06
N ARG A 62 20.59 19.55 -1.01
CA ARG A 62 21.44 18.40 -0.72
C ARG A 62 22.55 18.95 0.15
N LYS A 63 22.36 18.88 1.47
CA LYS A 63 23.45 19.01 2.41
C LYS A 63 24.31 17.82 2.07
N GLU A 64 25.48 18.08 1.49
CA GLU A 64 26.56 17.11 1.36
C GLU A 64 26.74 16.49 2.74
N VAL A 65 26.07 15.34 2.96
CA VAL A 65 26.23 14.56 4.18
C VAL A 65 27.55 13.87 3.94
N ASN A 66 28.58 14.38 4.61
CA ASN A 66 29.83 13.66 4.78
C ASN A 66 29.46 12.26 5.32
N ASP A 67 29.59 11.26 4.46
CA ASP A 67 29.34 9.84 4.73
C ASP A 67 30.34 9.37 5.80
N SER A 68 30.02 9.57 7.07
CA SER A 68 30.85 9.05 8.15
C SER A 68 30.09 8.25 9.20
N ASP A 69 28.86 8.59 9.59
CA ASP A 69 28.26 7.97 10.79
C ASP A 69 26.72 7.91 10.77
N ALA A 70 26.11 7.38 9.71
CA ALA A 70 24.64 7.43 9.53
C ALA A 70 23.86 6.22 10.10
N PHE A 71 24.45 5.35 10.91
CA PHE A 71 23.72 4.21 11.51
C PHE A 71 23.96 4.06 13.01
N ASP A 72 23.57 5.07 13.80
CA ASP A 72 23.33 4.87 15.23
C ASP A 72 22.04 4.04 15.42
N TYR A 73 22.17 2.73 15.31
CA TYR A 73 21.10 1.79 15.64
C TYR A 73 20.91 1.76 17.17
N SER A 74 19.97 2.56 17.67
CA SER A 74 19.56 2.59 19.10
C SER A 74 18.69 1.39 19.51
N GLY A 75 18.83 0.24 18.84
CA GLY A 75 18.20 -1.01 19.27
C GLY A 75 19.14 -1.74 20.23
N GLY A 76 18.70 -1.98 21.45
CA GLY A 76 19.48 -2.62 22.53
C GLY A 76 19.83 -4.11 22.30
N TYR A 77 20.08 -4.53 21.07
CA TYR A 77 20.50 -5.88 20.70
C TYR A 77 21.78 -5.80 19.86
N THR A 78 22.91 -6.12 20.48
CA THR A 78 24.17 -6.33 19.77
C THR A 78 24.09 -7.69 19.06
N LEU A 79 23.75 -7.71 17.77
CA LEU A 79 23.85 -8.92 16.96
C LEU A 79 25.34 -9.24 16.75
N SER A 80 25.84 -10.27 17.44
CA SER A 80 27.21 -10.77 17.27
C SER A 80 27.34 -11.45 15.91
N THR A 81 27.93 -10.76 14.94
CA THR A 81 28.23 -11.30 13.61
C THR A 81 29.42 -12.26 13.64
N LYS A 82 29.28 -13.41 14.31
CA LYS A 82 30.17 -14.56 14.07
C LYS A 82 29.39 -15.63 13.32
N VAL A 83 29.35 -15.52 12.00
CA VAL A 83 28.97 -16.63 11.13
C VAL A 83 30.23 -17.45 10.88
N GLU A 84 30.27 -18.68 11.40
CA GLU A 84 31.33 -19.64 11.12
C GLU A 84 30.84 -20.62 10.04
N PRO A 85 31.61 -20.86 8.97
CA PRO A 85 31.15 -21.71 7.87
C PRO A 85 31.23 -23.19 8.24
N LYS A 86 30.25 -23.98 7.76
CA LYS A 86 30.37 -25.43 7.59
C LYS A 86 30.05 -25.81 6.17
#